data_AF-N2B849-F1
#
_entry.id   AF-N2B849-F1
#
_cell.length_a   1.000
_cell.length_b   1.000
_cell.length_c   1.000
_cell.angle_alpha   90.00
_cell.angle_beta   90.00
_cell.angle_gamma   90.00
#
_symmetry.space_group_name_H-M   'P 1'
#
loop_
_entity.id
_entity.type
_entity.pdbx_description
1 polymer ?
#
loop_
_entity_poly.entity_id
_entity_poly.type
_entity_poly.pdbx_seq_one_letter_code
_entity_poly.pdbx_strand_id
1 'polypeptide(L)'
;MPKRLTGSAGTGKKIMQNQNLFNYTYNGSEKLSENKTLYKFDWSFDNYQSGYISIELLPDGEISQFSLMGCNNNQREFVSTLGAYNDPSLYNIFRMMLQYQNIKFI
;
A
#
# COMPACT_ATOMS: atom_id res chain seq x y z
N MET A 1 23.32 -0.13 6.83
CA MET A 1 22.91 0.41 5.52
C MET A 1 21.41 0.70 5.58
N PRO A 2 20.94 1.87 5.10
CA PRO A 2 19.51 2.18 5.04
C PRO A 2 18.77 1.10 4.24
N LYS A 3 17.64 0.61 4.73
CA LYS A 3 16.83 -0.36 3.98
C LYS A 3 15.99 0.45 3.00
N ARG A 4 16.11 0.13 1.71
CA ARG A 4 15.39 0.86 0.64
C ARG A 4 14.37 -0.01 -0.07
N LEU A 5 13.21 0.53 -0.34
CA LEU A 5 12.19 -0.06 -1.22
C LEU A 5 12.52 0.29 -2.67
N THR A 6 12.25 -0.64 -3.58
CA THR A 6 12.55 -0.54 -5.02
C THR A 6 11.30 -0.76 -5.83
N GLY A 7 11.17 -0.14 -7.01
CA GLY A 7 10.04 -0.16 -7.98
C GLY A 7 9.52 -1.52 -8.44
N SER A 8 9.84 -2.61 -7.76
CA SER A 8 9.87 -3.97 -8.28
C SER A 8 9.05 -4.93 -7.41
N ALA A 9 8.73 -6.09 -7.98
CA ALA A 9 8.12 -7.20 -7.24
C ALA A 9 8.93 -7.57 -5.98
N GLY A 10 8.21 -7.96 -4.92
CA GLY A 10 8.79 -8.29 -3.61
C GLY A 10 8.92 -7.10 -2.65
N THR A 11 8.45 -5.91 -3.04
CA THR A 11 8.40 -4.73 -2.15
C THR A 11 7.52 -5.01 -0.96
N GLY A 12 6.37 -5.65 -1.21
CA GLY A 12 5.44 -6.05 -0.17
C GLY A 12 6.09 -6.94 0.90
N LYS A 13 6.80 -7.98 0.45
CA LYS A 13 7.54 -8.90 1.32
C LYS A 13 8.63 -8.17 2.13
N LYS A 14 9.35 -7.23 1.51
CA LYS A 14 10.42 -6.49 2.18
C LYS A 14 9.87 -5.62 3.31
N ILE A 15 8.75 -4.96 3.12
CA ILE A 15 8.08 -4.19 4.18
C ILE A 15 7.64 -5.12 5.30
N MET A 16 7.00 -6.26 4.97
CA MET A 16 6.58 -7.24 5.99
C MET A 16 7.74 -7.84 6.79
N GLN A 17 8.93 -7.95 6.22
CA GLN A 17 10.14 -8.37 6.93
C GLN A 17 10.76 -7.27 7.81
N ASN A 18 10.32 -6.02 7.64
CA ASN A 18 10.88 -4.83 8.28
C ASN A 18 9.75 -3.91 8.78
N GLN A 19 8.70 -4.50 9.36
CA GLN A 19 7.49 -3.76 9.77
C GLN A 19 7.79 -2.60 10.72
N ASN A 20 8.81 -2.76 11.58
CA ASN A 20 9.25 -1.71 12.50
C ASN A 20 9.79 -0.44 11.81
N LEU A 21 10.08 -0.50 10.50
CA LEU A 21 10.52 0.64 9.70
C LEU A 21 9.38 1.23 8.87
N PHE A 22 8.22 0.57 8.81
CA PHE A 22 7.09 0.98 7.98
C PHE A 22 6.02 1.64 8.84
N ASN A 23 5.74 2.91 8.56
CA ASN A 23 4.67 3.66 9.20
C ASN A 23 3.62 4.03 8.16
N TYR A 24 2.38 4.16 8.60
CA TYR A 24 1.29 4.62 7.74
C TYR A 24 0.24 5.39 8.54
N THR A 25 -0.46 6.28 7.83
CA THR A 25 -1.57 7.07 8.35
C THR A 25 -2.77 6.83 7.47
N TYR A 26 -3.93 6.54 8.06
CA TYR A 26 -5.18 6.43 7.32
C TYR A 26 -5.77 7.82 7.07
N ASN A 27 -6.03 8.12 5.80
CA ASN A 27 -6.48 9.42 5.35
C ASN A 27 -7.98 9.47 5.02
N GLY A 28 -8.69 8.35 5.21
CA GLY A 28 -10.11 8.23 4.94
C GLY A 28 -10.43 7.35 3.73
N SER A 29 -11.72 7.30 3.42
CA SER A 29 -12.28 6.47 2.36
C SER A 29 -13.26 7.26 1.50
N GLU A 30 -13.36 6.89 0.23
CA GLU A 30 -14.39 7.38 -0.68
C GLU A 30 -15.09 6.23 -1.40
N LYS A 31 -16.38 6.40 -1.66
CA LYS A 31 -17.12 5.47 -2.51
C LYS A 31 -16.80 5.77 -3.96
N LEU A 32 -16.44 4.73 -4.70
CA LEU A 32 -16.27 4.79 -6.16
C LEU A 32 -17.56 4.30 -6.85
N SER A 33 -17.58 4.36 -8.18
CA SER A 33 -18.63 3.71 -8.96
C SER A 33 -18.69 2.20 -8.67
N GLU A 34 -19.82 1.57 -9.00
CA GLU A 34 -19.99 0.11 -8.88
C GLU A 34 -19.89 -0.43 -7.44
N ASN A 35 -20.24 0.39 -6.44
CA ASN A 35 -20.20 0.03 -5.00
C ASN A 35 -18.79 -0.33 -4.47
N LYS A 36 -17.74 0.06 -5.18
CA LYS A 36 -16.36 -0.06 -4.71
C LYS A 36 -16.05 1.00 -3.65
N THR A 37 -15.14 0.70 -2.75
CA THR A 37 -14.64 1.69 -1.76
C THR A 37 -13.14 1.84 -1.88
N LEU A 38 -12.66 3.07 -2.04
CA LEU A 38 -11.23 3.38 -2.05
C LEU A 38 -10.80 3.87 -0.68
N TYR A 39 -9.86 3.16 -0.07
CA TYR A 39 -9.20 3.54 1.19
C TYR A 39 -7.84 4.16 0.89
N LYS A 40 -7.58 5.34 1.46
CA LYS A 40 -6.37 6.14 1.19
C LYS A 40 -5.48 6.17 2.42
N PHE A 41 -4.18 6.03 2.20
CA PHE A 41 -3.19 6.08 3.26
C PHE A 41 -1.95 6.84 2.78
N ASP A 42 -1.29 7.54 3.70
CA ASP A 42 0.10 7.91 3.54
C ASP A 42 0.99 6.86 4.17
N TRP A 43 2.20 6.66 3.63
CA TRP A 43 3.18 5.75 4.21
C TRP A 43 4.57 6.38 4.26
N SER A 44 5.40 5.87 5.16
CA SER A 44 6.84 6.12 5.18
C SER A 44 7.61 4.85 5.52
N PHE A 45 8.84 4.77 5.02
CA PHE A 45 9.75 3.65 5.26
C PHE A 45 11.15 4.16 5.63
N ASP A 46 11.65 3.70 6.79
CA ASP A 46 12.98 4.01 7.31
C ASP A 46 13.28 5.52 7.37
N ASN A 47 12.25 6.38 7.50
CA ASN A 47 12.30 7.85 7.46
C ASN A 47 12.84 8.50 6.17
N TYR A 48 13.13 7.71 5.13
CA TYR A 48 13.76 8.20 3.90
C TYR A 48 12.87 8.11 2.67
N GLN A 49 11.86 7.25 2.68
CA GLN A 49 10.94 7.07 1.57
C GLN A 49 9.53 7.28 2.08
N SER A 50 8.70 7.92 1.29
CA SER A 50 7.30 8.15 1.64
C SER A 50 6.45 8.18 0.40
N GLY A 51 5.15 8.03 0.58
CA GLY A 51 4.23 8.04 -0.53
C GLY A 51 2.81 7.85 -0.08
N TYR A 52 1.99 7.39 -1.02
CA TYR A 52 0.60 7.09 -0.82
C TYR A 52 0.29 5.63 -1.15
N ILE A 53 -0.72 5.08 -0.49
CA ILE A 53 -1.32 3.79 -0.81
C ILE A 53 -2.80 4.02 -1.05
N SER A 54 -3.32 3.41 -2.11
CA SER A 54 -4.74 3.40 -2.40
C SER A 54 -5.21 1.95 -2.55
N ILE A 55 -6.09 1.53 -1.64
CA ILE A 55 -6.64 0.17 -1.60
C ILE A 55 -8.10 0.24 -2.05
N GLU A 56 -8.39 -0.34 -3.22
CA GLU A 56 -9.76 -0.47 -3.71
C GLU A 56 -10.34 -1.80 -3.22
N LEU A 57 -11.46 -1.72 -2.51
CA LEU A 57 -12.22 -2.87 -2.05
C LEU A 57 -13.45 -3.04 -2.93
N LEU A 58 -13.59 -4.25 -3.50
CA LEU A 58 -14.72 -4.65 -4.30
C LEU A 58 -15.96 -4.90 -3.41
N PRO A 59 -17.18 -4.93 -3.98
CA PRO A 59 -18.42 -5.12 -3.21
C PRO A 59 -18.50 -6.46 -2.46
N ASP A 60 -17.79 -7.47 -2.93
CA ASP A 60 -17.65 -8.79 -2.29
C ASP A 60 -16.64 -8.78 -1.13
N GLY A 61 -15.89 -7.69 -0.95
CA GLY A 61 -14.85 -7.58 0.08
C GLY A 61 -13.47 -7.99 -0.40
N GLU A 62 -13.27 -8.34 -1.68
CA GLU A 62 -11.94 -8.61 -2.21
C GLU A 62 -11.15 -7.31 -2.47
N ILE A 63 -9.83 -7.36 -2.26
CA ILE A 63 -8.94 -6.26 -2.63
C ILE A 63 -8.72 -6.30 -4.14
N SER A 64 -9.10 -5.24 -4.83
CA SER A 64 -8.95 -5.09 -6.27
C SER A 64 -7.47 -5.06 -6.68
N GLN A 65 -7.16 -5.65 -7.83
CA GLN A 65 -5.83 -5.61 -8.46
C GLN A 65 -5.37 -4.20 -8.85
N PHE A 66 -6.29 -3.25 -8.90
CA PHE A 66 -6.00 -1.83 -9.15
C PHE A 66 -5.48 -1.09 -7.89
N SER A 67 -5.47 -1.76 -6.73
CA SER A 67 -4.83 -1.24 -5.53
C SER A 67 -3.33 -1.04 -5.76
N LEU A 68 -2.78 0.05 -5.24
CA LEU A 68 -1.42 0.45 -5.57
C LEU A 68 -0.71 1.18 -4.43
N MET A 69 0.62 1.16 -4.50
CA MET A 69 1.55 1.87 -3.65
C MET A 69 2.38 2.82 -4.50
N GLY A 70 2.16 4.12 -4.35
CA GLY A 70 2.94 5.19 -4.98
C GLY A 70 4.03 5.72 -4.04
N CYS A 71 5.10 6.29 -4.61
CA CYS A 71 6.17 6.95 -3.86
C CYS A 71 6.25 8.42 -4.28
N ASN A 72 6.49 9.32 -3.34
CA ASN A 72 6.51 10.75 -3.56
C ASN A 72 7.91 11.22 -4.00
N ASN A 73 8.13 11.43 -5.30
CA ASN A 73 9.39 11.87 -5.92
C ASN A 73 10.41 12.52 -4.97
N ASN A 74 11.34 11.71 -4.46
CA ASN A 74 12.60 12.16 -3.87
C ASN A 74 13.81 11.63 -4.66
N GLN A 75 14.94 12.31 -4.55
CA GLN A 75 16.19 12.06 -5.29
C GLN A 75 16.80 10.65 -5.11
N ARG A 76 16.24 9.79 -4.25
CA ARG A 76 16.75 8.46 -3.87
C ARG A 76 15.73 7.33 -4.07
N GLU A 77 14.63 7.58 -4.78
CA GLU A 77 13.41 6.78 -4.68
C GLU A 77 13.06 5.83 -5.83
N PHE A 78 12.22 4.87 -5.42
CA PHE A 78 11.18 4.15 -6.14
C PHE A 78 10.44 5.07 -7.15
N VAL A 79 10.83 5.03 -8.44
CA VAL A 79 10.42 6.03 -9.44
C VAL A 79 8.98 5.82 -9.98
N SER A 80 8.38 4.65 -9.77
CA SER A 80 7.12 4.28 -10.41
C SER A 80 6.16 3.62 -9.45
N THR A 81 4.88 4.03 -9.45
CA THR A 81 3.79 3.37 -8.73
C THR A 81 3.80 1.84 -8.89
N LEU A 82 3.65 1.10 -7.79
CA LEU A 82 3.48 -0.36 -7.80
C LEU A 82 2.01 -0.72 -7.71
N GLY A 83 1.45 -1.33 -8.75
CA GLY A 83 0.15 -1.99 -8.65
C GLY A 83 0.26 -3.39 -8.04
N ALA A 84 -0.78 -3.81 -7.32
CA ALA A 84 -0.90 -5.17 -6.77
C ALA A 84 -0.79 -6.26 -7.84
N TYR A 85 -1.27 -5.96 -9.06
CA TYR A 85 -1.16 -6.85 -10.22
C TYR A 85 0.31 -7.16 -10.61
N ASN A 86 1.24 -6.22 -10.39
CA ASN A 86 2.67 -6.40 -10.67
C ASN A 86 3.44 -6.96 -9.46
N ASP A 87 2.95 -6.73 -8.24
CA ASP A 87 3.54 -7.25 -7.02
C ASP A 87 2.47 -7.80 -6.07
N PRO A 88 2.11 -9.09 -6.20
CA PRO A 88 1.14 -9.73 -5.31
C PRO A 88 1.54 -9.72 -3.84
N SER A 89 2.81 -9.46 -3.52
CA SER A 89 3.23 -9.35 -2.11
C SER A 89 2.66 -8.12 -1.42
N LEU A 90 2.17 -7.12 -2.16
CA LEU A 90 1.50 -5.93 -1.60
C LEU A 90 0.18 -6.27 -0.91
N TYR A 91 -0.53 -7.32 -1.34
CA TYR A 91 -1.77 -7.74 -0.69
C TYR A 91 -1.59 -8.02 0.80
N ASN A 92 -0.43 -8.52 1.22
CA ASN A 92 -0.17 -8.78 2.64
C ASN A 92 -0.13 -7.49 3.47
N ILE A 93 0.43 -6.41 2.90
CA ILE A 93 0.44 -5.09 3.56
C ILE A 93 -0.97 -4.51 3.56
N PHE A 94 -1.65 -4.56 2.42
CA PHE A 94 -2.99 -4.00 2.29
C PHE A 94 -3.96 -4.64 3.28
N ARG A 95 -3.93 -5.98 3.42
CA ARG A 95 -4.70 -6.70 4.44
C ARG A 95 -4.33 -6.23 5.84
N MET A 96 -3.05 -6.15 6.18
CA MET A 96 -2.59 -5.67 7.50
C MET A 96 -3.13 -4.26 7.81
N MET A 97 -3.06 -3.34 6.84
CA MET A 97 -3.54 -1.97 7.00
C MET A 97 -5.06 -1.92 7.19
N LEU A 98 -5.83 -2.67 6.39
CA LEU A 98 -7.29 -2.74 6.54
C LEU A 98 -7.71 -3.38 7.87
N GLN A 99 -7.04 -4.45 8.31
CA GLN A 99 -7.29 -5.09 9.61
C GLN A 99 -7.09 -4.11 10.76
N TYR A 100 -6.01 -3.33 10.74
CA TYR A 100 -5.73 -2.34 11.78
C TYR A 100 -6.79 -1.25 11.87
N GLN A 101 -7.46 -0.93 10.75
CA GLN A 101 -8.57 0.02 10.70
C GLN A 101 -9.93 -0.61 11.00
N ASN A 102 -9.99 -1.91 11.36
CA ASN A 102 -11.23 -2.68 11.54
C ASN A 102 -12.13 -2.71 10.30
N ILE A 103 -11.54 -2.61 9.10
CA ILE A 103 -12.26 -2.72 7.82
C ILE A 103 -12.41 -4.20 7.47
N LYS A 104 -13.62 -4.63 7.13
CA LYS A 104 -13.92 -6.01 6.73
C LYS A 104 -13.51 -6.24 5.27
N PHE A 105 -12.85 -7.36 5.00
CA PHE A 105 -12.45 -7.85 3.67
C PHE A 105 -12.38 -9.38 3.67
N ILE A 106 -12.23 -9.99 2.49
CA ILE A 106 -12.09 -11.44 2.27
C ILE A 106 -10.67 -11.77 1.79
#